data_AF-A0A6F8SUS6-F1
#
_entry.id   AF-A0A6F8SUS6-F1
#
_cell.length_a   1.000
_cell.length_b   1.000
_cell.length_c   1.000
_cell.angle_alpha   90.00
_cell.angle_beta   90.00
_cell.angle_gamma   90.00
#
_symmetry.space_group_name_H-M   'P 1'
#
loop_
_entity.id
_entity.type
_entity.pdbx_description
1 polymer ?
#
loop_
_entity_poly.entity_id
_entity_poly.type
_entity_poly.pdbx_seq_one_letter_code
_entity_poly.pdbx_strand_id
1 'polypeptide(L)'
;MTTKAKKPRKTSSQKQSLLRTVFAGCGFREIISESITFTFKGDSSEFDYIFAYENLLVICEETSGASNISDHFRKKQSFATLFVQDLANALSEYSETNQEFKHYLEKHNYETDDLEIKFLYYSTEKNPSASNTSPYTLLTIDAAKYFEKTIKTIGKSAKYELLKFLKVQLAHLGDQRIKGRPDNISEDTFNAFALPAKQTNYPDGFLIISFYVDPEALIERAYVLRRNGWENPEVSYQRMLDNKKLKEMREHLSNDQKVYINNLIVTLPSSLGIYSCDSSGQKKQLAIKEINAVTPVEINLPRELSTIGIIDGQHRIYSYHEGTDELEPKIQKVRKRQNLLVTGLIFPNDYTEEKKVSFEAELFLKINNTQKPVAAALRQEIETLVNPLSGLAIAKDLVDKLSTKGALKDLLKVSIFDDNTRIATSSIVRYILKPLIDPTSKGANQLFKLWSQKVAMQELTHKNRANYIDFCYSIINSFLLTIKLKIVHKNMWEARSKNGKGILSPTTINGFLVCLRELISNDQIYHDTSTQDIKTPDYEQKLKDIDSFSFLSYTSSGWGELGKAIYSKYFE
;
A
#
# COMPACT_ATOMS: atom_id res chain seq x y z
N MET A 1 11.91 -4.84 65.14
CA MET A 1 12.33 -5.53 63.90
C MET A 1 11.11 -6.14 63.25
N THR A 2 10.62 -5.55 62.16
CA THR A 2 9.61 -6.17 61.26
C THR A 2 9.68 -5.45 59.92
N THR A 3 10.38 -6.05 58.97
CA THR A 3 10.50 -5.62 57.58
C THR A 3 9.24 -6.00 56.80
N LYS A 4 8.49 -5.00 56.31
CA LYS A 4 7.41 -5.20 55.34
C LYS A 4 8.01 -5.46 53.96
N ALA A 5 7.76 -6.65 53.42
CA ALA A 5 8.13 -7.05 52.08
C ALA A 5 7.46 -6.15 51.02
N LYS A 6 8.27 -5.58 50.12
CA LYS A 6 7.81 -4.90 48.90
C LYS A 6 7.25 -5.95 47.94
N LYS A 7 5.98 -5.77 47.52
CA LYS A 7 5.38 -6.52 46.41
C LYS A 7 6.22 -6.30 45.13
N PRO A 8 6.48 -7.34 44.33
CA PRO A 8 7.19 -7.18 43.07
C PRO A 8 6.37 -6.35 42.09
N ARG A 9 7.06 -5.41 41.44
CA ARG A 9 6.57 -4.61 40.31
C ARG A 9 6.08 -5.57 39.22
N LYS A 10 4.85 -5.39 38.74
CA LYS A 10 4.36 -6.02 37.52
C LYS A 10 5.33 -5.72 36.38
N THR A 11 6.02 -6.75 35.90
CA THR A 11 6.80 -6.74 34.67
C THR A 11 5.87 -6.42 33.49
N SER A 12 6.46 -5.72 32.51
CA SER A 12 5.84 -5.23 31.28
C SER A 12 4.81 -6.18 30.68
N SER A 13 3.63 -5.66 30.33
CA SER A 13 2.72 -6.33 29.39
C SER A 13 3.52 -6.70 28.14
N GLN A 14 3.78 -7.99 27.90
CA GLN A 14 4.37 -8.47 26.65
C GLN A 14 3.50 -7.94 25.52
N LYS A 15 4.07 -7.05 24.70
CA LYS A 15 3.41 -6.52 23.52
C LYS A 15 3.22 -7.72 22.58
N GLN A 16 1.98 -8.08 22.28
CA GLN A 16 1.66 -9.19 21.39
C GLN A 16 2.38 -9.01 20.04
N SER A 17 3.06 -10.04 19.55
CA SER A 17 3.77 -10.00 18.26
C SER A 17 2.79 -9.61 17.14
N LEU A 18 3.26 -8.72 16.26
CA LEU A 18 2.46 -8.29 15.11
C LEU A 18 2.29 -9.44 14.11
N LEU A 19 3.31 -10.30 13.96
CA LEU A 19 3.23 -11.50 13.12
C LEU A 19 2.16 -12.47 13.64
N ARG A 20 2.17 -12.78 14.95
CA ARG A 20 1.11 -13.61 15.56
C ARG A 20 -0.29 -13.05 15.29
N THR A 21 -0.44 -11.74 15.42
CA THR A 21 -1.72 -11.05 15.13
C THR A 21 -2.13 -11.20 13.67
N VAL A 22 -1.19 -11.04 12.74
CA VAL A 22 -1.44 -11.14 11.30
C VAL A 22 -1.80 -12.57 10.89
N PHE A 23 -0.97 -13.55 11.24
CA PHE A 23 -1.17 -14.93 10.81
C PHE A 23 -2.39 -15.57 11.47
N ALA A 24 -2.57 -15.42 12.79
CA ALA A 24 -3.76 -15.94 13.48
C ALA A 24 -5.05 -15.30 12.95
N GLY A 25 -5.01 -14.00 12.66
CA GLY A 25 -6.14 -13.27 12.06
C GLY A 25 -6.54 -13.76 10.67
N CYS A 26 -5.57 -14.25 9.88
CA CYS A 26 -5.80 -14.91 8.60
C CYS A 26 -6.21 -16.39 8.74
N GLY A 27 -6.26 -16.93 9.96
CA GLY A 27 -6.66 -18.32 10.22
C GLY A 27 -5.50 -19.33 10.17
N PHE A 28 -4.24 -18.88 10.18
CA PHE A 28 -3.10 -19.77 10.33
C PHE A 28 -3.01 -20.25 11.80
N ARG A 29 -2.50 -21.47 11.97
CA ARG A 29 -2.14 -22.05 13.26
C ARG A 29 -0.65 -21.86 13.49
N GLU A 30 -0.27 -21.43 14.68
CA GLU A 30 1.13 -21.45 15.10
C GLU A 30 1.55 -22.88 15.49
N ILE A 31 2.70 -23.31 14.99
CA ILE A 31 3.44 -24.50 15.45
C ILE A 31 4.56 -23.96 16.32
N ILE A 32 4.62 -24.39 17.58
CA ILE A 32 5.58 -23.83 18.54
C ILE A 32 7.00 -24.22 18.10
N SER A 33 7.83 -23.20 17.83
CA SER A 33 9.24 -23.33 17.45
C SER A 33 10.19 -22.61 18.41
N GLU A 34 9.67 -21.76 19.31
CA GLU A 34 10.46 -21.02 20.30
C GLU A 34 11.24 -22.01 21.19
N SER A 35 12.50 -21.67 21.50
CA SER A 35 13.44 -22.46 22.30
C SER A 35 13.80 -23.83 21.72
N ILE A 36 13.49 -24.08 20.43
CA ILE A 36 13.92 -25.29 19.71
C ILE A 36 15.10 -24.93 18.81
N THR A 37 16.30 -25.30 19.23
CA THR A 37 17.49 -25.22 18.37
C THR A 37 17.50 -26.39 17.40
N PHE A 38 17.46 -26.10 16.10
CA PHE A 38 17.59 -27.09 15.04
C PHE A 38 19.00 -27.03 14.44
N THR A 39 19.66 -28.19 14.36
CA THR A 39 20.97 -28.33 13.74
C THR A 39 20.81 -29.10 12.44
N PHE A 40 21.25 -28.51 11.33
CA PHE A 40 21.17 -29.11 10.01
C PHE A 40 22.49 -28.92 9.27
N LYS A 41 23.08 -30.02 8.77
CA LYS A 41 24.36 -30.03 8.04
C LYS A 41 25.50 -29.25 8.73
N GLY A 42 25.53 -29.29 10.06
CA GLY A 42 26.58 -28.67 10.87
C GLY A 42 26.35 -27.22 11.29
N ASP A 43 25.31 -26.56 10.75
CA ASP A 43 24.86 -25.24 11.22
C ASP A 43 23.65 -25.38 12.15
N SER A 44 23.49 -24.44 13.08
CA SER A 44 22.37 -24.42 14.01
C SER A 44 21.62 -23.10 13.94
N SER A 45 20.29 -23.17 13.98
CA SER A 45 19.43 -22.00 14.11
C SER A 45 18.19 -22.33 14.93
N GLU A 46 17.63 -21.30 15.56
CA GLU A 46 16.28 -21.30 16.12
C GLU A 46 15.37 -20.55 15.15
N PHE A 47 14.09 -20.94 15.08
CA PHE A 47 13.07 -20.21 14.31
C PHE A 47 12.14 -19.50 15.28
N ASP A 48 11.92 -18.20 15.07
CA ASP A 48 11.08 -17.42 15.98
C ASP A 48 9.61 -17.87 15.92
N TYR A 49 9.07 -18.08 14.71
CA TYR A 49 7.72 -18.62 14.55
C TYR A 49 7.60 -19.53 13.32
N ILE A 50 6.72 -20.53 13.42
CA ILE A 50 6.24 -21.31 12.28
C ILE A 50 4.72 -21.20 12.23
N PHE A 51 4.18 -20.68 11.13
CA PHE A 51 2.73 -20.61 10.91
C PHE A 51 2.29 -21.58 9.82
N ALA A 52 1.23 -22.33 10.08
CA ALA A 52 0.70 -23.36 9.21
C ALA A 52 -0.74 -23.04 8.76
N TYR A 53 -1.01 -23.23 7.47
CA TYR A 53 -2.36 -23.20 6.88
C TYR A 53 -2.44 -24.31 5.84
N GLU A 54 -3.24 -25.35 6.10
CA GLU A 54 -3.24 -26.57 5.28
C GLU A 54 -1.80 -27.12 5.16
N ASN A 55 -1.30 -27.35 3.95
CA ASN A 55 0.08 -27.80 3.69
C ASN A 55 1.08 -26.63 3.55
N LEU A 56 0.66 -25.37 3.68
CA LEU A 56 1.57 -24.22 3.64
C LEU A 56 2.17 -23.98 5.02
N LEU A 57 3.51 -23.93 5.08
CA LEU A 57 4.27 -23.49 6.25
C LEU A 57 5.00 -22.19 5.94
N VAL A 58 4.92 -21.25 6.87
CA VAL A 58 5.64 -19.98 6.81
C VAL A 58 6.58 -19.89 7.99
N ILE A 59 7.87 -20.08 7.71
CA ILE A 59 8.95 -19.96 8.70
C ILE A 59 9.32 -18.49 8.81
N CYS A 60 9.16 -17.93 10.01
CA CYS A 60 9.24 -16.50 10.25
C CYS A 60 10.37 -16.15 11.21
N GLU A 61 11.02 -15.03 10.91
CA GLU A 61 12.02 -14.37 11.75
C GLU A 61 11.52 -12.95 12.09
N GLU A 62 11.53 -12.59 13.37
CA GLU A 62 11.10 -11.29 13.88
C GLU A 62 12.22 -10.65 14.70
N THR A 63 12.72 -9.49 14.24
CA THR A 63 13.70 -8.73 14.99
C THR A 63 13.15 -7.41 15.50
N SER A 64 13.40 -7.11 16.78
CA SER A 64 13.09 -5.83 17.41
C SER A 64 14.31 -5.27 18.13
N GLY A 65 14.72 -4.04 17.79
CA GLY A 65 15.77 -3.31 18.52
C GLY A 65 17.19 -3.88 18.39
N ALA A 66 17.48 -4.72 17.39
CA ALA A 66 18.83 -5.21 17.15
C ALA A 66 19.75 -4.07 16.67
N SER A 67 20.89 -3.88 17.35
CA SER A 67 21.90 -2.89 16.96
C SER A 67 22.50 -3.15 15.58
N ASN A 68 22.37 -4.37 15.05
CA ASN A 68 22.88 -4.76 13.72
C ASN A 68 21.92 -5.74 13.00
N ILE A 69 20.78 -5.20 12.53
CA ILE A 69 19.74 -5.95 11.79
C ILE A 69 20.31 -6.69 10.57
N SER A 70 21.25 -6.08 9.85
CA SER A 70 21.81 -6.66 8.63
C SER A 70 22.61 -7.93 8.91
N ASP A 71 23.36 -7.98 10.00
CA ASP A 71 24.12 -9.19 10.36
C ASP A 71 23.23 -10.29 10.94
N HIS A 72 22.18 -9.93 11.70
CA HIS A 72 21.15 -10.89 12.10
C HIS A 72 20.50 -11.55 10.88
N PHE A 73 20.05 -10.72 9.93
CA PHE A 73 19.44 -11.18 8.69
C PHE A 73 20.36 -12.13 7.91
N ARG A 74 21.65 -11.77 7.74
CA ARG A 74 22.63 -12.60 7.02
C ARG A 74 22.79 -13.99 7.62
N LYS A 75 22.85 -14.10 8.95
CA LYS A 75 22.97 -15.41 9.63
C LYS A 75 21.74 -16.28 9.38
N LYS A 76 20.55 -15.73 9.58
CA LYS A 76 19.29 -16.44 9.33
C LYS A 76 19.12 -16.80 7.86
N GLN A 77 19.52 -15.92 6.95
CA GLN A 77 19.51 -16.16 5.51
C GLN A 77 20.44 -17.31 5.11
N SER A 78 21.65 -17.38 5.69
CA SER A 78 22.60 -18.48 5.43
C SER A 78 21.98 -19.82 5.80
N PHE A 79 21.43 -19.93 7.01
CA PHE A 79 20.77 -21.16 7.46
C PHE A 79 19.56 -21.52 6.59
N ALA A 80 18.67 -20.56 6.30
CA ALA A 80 17.51 -20.81 5.45
C ALA A 80 17.91 -21.22 4.02
N THR A 81 19.03 -20.72 3.51
CA THR A 81 19.57 -21.14 2.21
C THR A 81 20.01 -22.60 2.24
N LEU A 82 20.70 -23.04 3.30
CA LEU A 82 21.06 -24.45 3.50
C LEU A 82 19.82 -25.34 3.64
N PHE A 83 18.81 -24.86 4.38
CA PHE A 83 17.53 -25.54 4.57
C PHE A 83 16.82 -25.78 3.22
N VAL A 84 16.74 -24.77 2.37
CA VAL A 84 16.05 -24.85 1.06
C VAL A 84 16.83 -25.72 0.05
N GLN A 85 18.16 -25.79 0.14
CA GLN A 85 18.97 -26.63 -0.76
C GLN A 85 18.65 -28.13 -0.65
N ASP A 86 18.13 -28.57 0.50
CA ASP A 86 17.78 -29.96 0.76
C ASP A 86 16.52 -30.05 1.62
N LEU A 87 15.44 -29.49 1.07
CA LEU A 87 14.21 -29.20 1.77
C LEU A 87 13.55 -30.45 2.38
N ALA A 88 13.50 -31.55 1.64
CA ALA A 88 12.86 -32.79 2.08
C ALA A 88 13.57 -33.38 3.31
N ASN A 89 14.91 -33.45 3.28
CA ASN A 89 15.68 -33.94 4.42
C ASN A 89 15.60 -32.98 5.61
N ALA A 90 15.68 -31.67 5.36
CA ALA A 90 15.56 -30.67 6.43
C ALA A 90 14.22 -30.75 7.16
N LEU A 91 13.12 -30.93 6.43
CA LEU A 91 11.78 -31.11 7.00
C LEU A 91 11.64 -32.44 7.75
N SER A 92 12.20 -33.52 7.21
CA SER A 92 12.21 -34.83 7.86
C SER A 92 12.95 -34.78 9.21
N GLU A 93 14.18 -34.25 9.23
CA GLU A 93 14.96 -34.07 10.45
C GLU A 93 14.28 -33.11 11.45
N TYR A 94 13.67 -32.03 10.96
CA TYR A 94 12.95 -31.10 11.81
C TYR A 94 11.69 -31.74 12.44
N SER A 95 11.00 -32.64 11.74
CA SER A 95 9.84 -33.37 12.28
C SER A 95 10.20 -34.28 13.45
N GLU A 96 11.40 -34.87 13.44
CA GLU A 96 11.88 -35.66 14.59
C GLU A 96 12.31 -34.78 15.77
N THR A 97 12.67 -33.52 15.49
CA THR A 97 13.06 -32.54 16.53
C THR A 97 11.84 -31.84 17.15
N ASN A 98 10.81 -31.53 16.35
CA ASN A 98 9.63 -30.80 16.78
C ASN A 98 8.38 -31.69 16.76
N GLN A 99 7.97 -32.17 17.94
CA GLN A 99 6.81 -33.05 18.10
C GLN A 99 5.48 -32.40 17.66
N GLU A 100 5.31 -31.09 17.84
CA GLU A 100 4.07 -30.42 17.40
C GLU A 100 4.01 -30.37 15.87
N PHE A 101 5.14 -30.14 15.21
CA PHE A 101 5.24 -30.21 13.76
C PHE A 101 4.91 -31.62 13.24
N LYS A 102 5.50 -32.66 13.85
CA LYS A 102 5.18 -34.06 13.51
C LYS A 102 3.69 -34.37 13.67
N HIS A 103 3.10 -33.98 14.79
CA HIS A 103 1.68 -34.17 15.04
C HIS A 103 0.80 -33.41 14.03
N TYR A 104 1.24 -32.23 13.57
CA TYR A 104 0.54 -31.49 12.52
C TYR A 104 0.50 -32.28 11.21
N LEU A 105 1.64 -32.84 10.78
CA LEU A 105 1.72 -33.67 9.58
C LEU A 105 0.82 -34.91 9.68
N GLU A 106 0.92 -35.65 10.78
CA GLU A 106 0.12 -36.86 11.04
C GLU A 106 -1.39 -36.57 11.03
N LYS A 107 -1.81 -35.50 11.73
CA LYS A 107 -3.22 -35.12 11.84
C LYS A 107 -3.84 -34.77 10.49
N HIS A 108 -3.05 -34.15 9.61
CA HIS A 108 -3.51 -33.68 8.31
C HIS A 108 -3.16 -34.65 7.16
N ASN A 109 -2.48 -35.75 7.46
CA ASN A 109 -2.04 -36.75 6.49
C ASN A 109 -1.19 -36.12 5.36
N TYR A 110 -0.22 -35.29 5.74
CA TYR A 110 0.76 -34.70 4.82
C TYR A 110 2.11 -35.42 4.92
N GLU A 111 2.73 -35.64 3.78
CA GLU A 111 4.15 -35.98 3.67
C GLU A 111 5.00 -34.70 3.52
N THR A 112 6.31 -34.79 3.72
CA THR A 112 7.19 -33.61 3.61
C THR A 112 7.16 -32.97 2.22
N ASP A 113 6.96 -33.78 1.19
CA ASP A 113 6.92 -33.33 -0.21
C ASP A 113 5.58 -32.62 -0.56
N ASP A 114 4.54 -32.83 0.25
CA ASP A 114 3.27 -32.10 0.14
C ASP A 114 3.36 -30.66 0.64
N LEU A 115 4.45 -30.27 1.33
CA LEU A 115 4.50 -28.98 2.01
C LEU A 115 4.94 -27.85 1.08
N GLU A 116 4.17 -26.75 1.09
CA GLU A 116 4.59 -25.48 0.49
C GLU A 116 5.34 -24.68 1.55
N ILE A 117 6.63 -24.40 1.36
CA ILE A 117 7.44 -23.69 2.36
C ILE A 117 7.72 -22.26 1.89
N LYS A 118 7.42 -21.28 2.75
CA LYS A 118 7.80 -19.87 2.55
C LYS A 118 8.60 -19.37 3.75
N PHE A 119 9.58 -18.52 3.47
CA PHE A 119 10.38 -17.85 4.50
C PHE A 119 10.01 -16.38 4.57
N LEU A 120 9.75 -15.87 5.77
CA LEU A 120 9.36 -14.48 6.01
C LEU A 120 10.26 -13.81 7.05
N TYR A 121 10.74 -12.62 6.74
CA TYR A 121 11.54 -11.82 7.67
C TYR A 121 10.82 -10.50 7.97
N TYR A 122 10.65 -10.18 9.25
CA TYR A 122 10.02 -8.96 9.72
C TYR A 122 10.93 -8.20 10.71
N SER A 123 10.92 -6.87 10.59
CA SER A 123 11.70 -5.97 11.46
C SER A 123 10.86 -4.76 11.87
N THR A 124 10.93 -4.39 13.14
CA THR A 124 10.16 -3.25 13.68
C THR A 124 10.77 -1.88 13.39
N GLU A 125 12.02 -1.80 12.95
CA GLU A 125 12.70 -0.51 12.73
C GLU A 125 12.91 -0.20 11.25
N LYS A 126 13.69 -1.04 10.56
CA LYS A 126 13.99 -0.93 9.13
C LYS A 126 14.25 -2.30 8.54
N ASN A 127 13.99 -2.42 7.25
CA ASN A 127 14.37 -3.59 6.47
C ASN A 127 15.90 -3.71 6.40
N PRO A 128 16.44 -4.94 6.32
CA PRO A 128 17.87 -5.15 6.10
C PRO A 128 18.29 -4.52 4.77
N SER A 129 19.49 -3.92 4.74
CA SER A 129 20.06 -3.30 3.53
C SER A 129 20.69 -4.34 2.58
N ALA A 130 20.04 -5.48 2.40
CA ALA A 130 20.53 -6.59 1.60
C ALA A 130 20.06 -6.48 0.14
N SER A 131 20.98 -6.66 -0.82
CA SER A 131 20.67 -6.67 -2.25
C SER A 131 19.95 -7.94 -2.70
N ASN A 132 20.23 -9.06 -2.02
CA ASN A 132 19.51 -10.33 -2.20
C ASN A 132 18.91 -10.75 -0.86
N THR A 133 17.60 -10.95 -0.82
CA THR A 133 16.88 -11.36 0.39
C THR A 133 16.44 -12.81 0.35
N SER A 134 16.59 -13.50 -0.80
CA SER A 134 16.20 -14.91 -0.95
C SER A 134 16.92 -15.79 0.08
N PRO A 135 16.25 -16.79 0.70
CA PRO A 135 14.87 -17.22 0.42
C PRO A 135 13.78 -16.39 1.14
N TYR A 136 14.14 -15.42 1.97
CA TYR A 136 13.19 -14.61 2.73
C TYR A 136 12.45 -13.59 1.87
N THR A 137 11.14 -13.54 2.05
CA THR A 137 10.31 -12.39 1.70
C THR A 137 10.33 -11.39 2.85
N LEU A 138 10.58 -10.11 2.55
CA LEU A 138 10.62 -9.06 3.58
C LEU A 138 9.24 -8.48 3.83
N LEU A 139 8.75 -8.59 5.07
CA LEU A 139 7.57 -7.85 5.53
C LEU A 139 8.01 -6.52 6.13
N THR A 140 7.61 -5.42 5.49
CA THR A 140 7.89 -4.08 6.01
C THR A 140 6.94 -3.75 7.17
N ILE A 141 7.31 -2.79 8.02
CA ILE A 141 6.41 -2.32 9.09
C ILE A 141 5.08 -1.79 8.56
N ASP A 142 5.09 -1.09 7.42
CA ASP A 142 3.87 -0.55 6.82
C ASP A 142 3.00 -1.64 6.22
N ALA A 143 3.61 -2.65 5.58
CA ALA A 143 2.87 -3.83 5.10
C ALA A 143 2.27 -4.62 6.26
N ALA A 144 3.01 -4.80 7.36
CA ALA A 144 2.51 -5.49 8.56
C ALA A 144 1.33 -4.75 9.20
N LYS A 145 1.42 -3.40 9.34
CA LYS A 145 0.32 -2.56 9.81
C LYS A 145 -0.88 -2.56 8.86
N TYR A 146 -0.62 -2.64 7.55
CA TYR A 146 -1.67 -2.81 6.55
C TYR A 146 -2.43 -4.12 6.79
N PHE A 147 -1.73 -5.25 6.90
CA PHE A 147 -2.37 -6.54 7.15
C PHE A 147 -3.14 -6.55 8.46
N GLU A 148 -2.57 -6.01 9.55
CA GLU A 148 -3.25 -5.88 10.83
C GLU A 148 -4.58 -5.11 10.69
N LYS A 149 -4.56 -3.98 9.96
CA LYS A 149 -5.77 -3.18 9.71
C LYS A 149 -6.77 -3.93 8.84
N THR A 150 -6.32 -4.62 7.81
CA THR A 150 -7.17 -5.42 6.91
C THR A 150 -7.85 -6.55 7.68
N ILE A 151 -7.12 -7.31 8.48
CA ILE A 151 -7.64 -8.39 9.34
C ILE A 151 -8.67 -7.87 10.33
N LYS A 152 -8.40 -6.74 11.00
CA LYS A 152 -9.37 -6.10 11.92
C LYS A 152 -10.68 -5.69 11.22
N THR A 153 -10.69 -5.66 9.88
CA THR A 153 -11.80 -5.18 9.08
C THR A 153 -12.53 -6.32 8.34
N ILE A 154 -11.81 -7.34 7.85
CA ILE A 154 -12.38 -8.45 7.05
C ILE A 154 -12.03 -9.84 7.57
N GLY A 155 -11.48 -9.95 8.78
CA GLY A 155 -11.18 -11.22 9.43
C GLY A 155 -10.33 -12.15 8.57
N LYS A 156 -10.72 -13.43 8.53
CA LYS A 156 -9.94 -14.50 7.89
C LYS A 156 -9.88 -14.36 6.37
N SER A 157 -10.80 -13.63 5.75
CA SER A 157 -10.74 -13.39 4.29
C SER A 157 -9.55 -12.53 3.87
N ALA A 158 -8.87 -11.86 4.82
CA ALA A 158 -7.57 -11.22 4.55
C ALA A 158 -6.48 -12.22 4.10
N LYS A 159 -6.68 -13.53 4.35
CA LYS A 159 -5.72 -14.58 3.96
C LYS A 159 -5.38 -14.57 2.48
N TYR A 160 -6.35 -14.28 1.59
CA TYR A 160 -6.10 -14.26 0.15
C TYR A 160 -5.09 -13.18 -0.27
N GLU A 161 -5.10 -12.02 0.41
CA GLU A 161 -4.08 -10.99 0.21
C GLU A 161 -2.73 -11.39 0.79
N LEU A 162 -2.72 -12.08 1.94
CA LEU A 162 -1.49 -12.58 2.56
C LEU A 162 -0.84 -13.68 1.71
N LEU A 163 -1.63 -14.61 1.16
CA LEU A 163 -1.16 -15.66 0.25
C LEU A 163 -0.54 -15.05 -1.02
N LYS A 164 -1.15 -13.98 -1.56
CA LYS A 164 -0.58 -13.23 -2.69
C LYS A 164 0.77 -12.62 -2.33
N PHE A 165 0.88 -11.97 -1.16
CA PHE A 165 2.13 -11.40 -0.67
C PHE A 165 3.23 -12.45 -0.50
N LEU A 166 2.87 -13.65 -0.03
CA LEU A 166 3.76 -14.80 0.11
C LEU A 166 4.06 -15.52 -1.22
N LYS A 167 3.48 -15.06 -2.34
CA LYS A 167 3.62 -15.66 -3.67
C LYS A 167 3.21 -17.14 -3.69
N VAL A 168 2.10 -17.46 -3.04
CA VAL A 168 1.51 -18.80 -3.00
C VAL A 168 0.40 -18.90 -4.04
N GLN A 169 0.36 -20.01 -4.78
CA GLN A 169 -0.71 -20.31 -5.73
C GLN A 169 -1.77 -21.19 -5.06
N LEU A 170 -3.06 -20.92 -5.33
CA LEU A 170 -4.15 -21.71 -4.75
C LEU A 170 -4.12 -23.18 -5.16
N ALA A 171 -3.62 -23.49 -6.37
CA ALA A 171 -3.47 -24.85 -6.85
C ALA A 171 -2.49 -25.69 -6.00
N HIS A 172 -1.59 -25.04 -5.25
CA HIS A 172 -0.59 -25.71 -4.41
C HIS A 172 -1.06 -25.90 -2.97
N LEU A 173 -2.32 -25.56 -2.66
CA LEU A 173 -2.87 -25.62 -1.31
C LEU A 173 -3.86 -26.78 -1.12
N GLY A 174 -3.78 -27.38 0.06
CA GLY A 174 -4.67 -28.40 0.57
C GLY A 174 -4.75 -29.64 -0.32
N ASP A 175 -5.96 -30.16 -0.43
CA ASP A 175 -6.29 -31.35 -1.21
C ASP A 175 -5.85 -31.30 -2.68
N GLN A 176 -5.70 -30.10 -3.26
CA GLN A 176 -5.31 -29.97 -4.68
C GLN A 176 -3.89 -30.49 -4.92
N ARG A 177 -3.00 -30.29 -3.95
CA ARG A 177 -1.61 -30.73 -4.05
C ARG A 177 -1.47 -32.25 -3.91
N ILE A 178 -2.14 -32.84 -2.92
CA ILE A 178 -2.08 -34.29 -2.66
C ILE A 178 -2.67 -35.09 -3.84
N LYS A 179 -3.72 -34.57 -4.49
CA LYS A 179 -4.42 -35.29 -5.58
C LYS A 179 -3.63 -35.38 -6.90
N GLY A 180 -2.35 -35.00 -6.92
CA GLY A 180 -1.46 -35.21 -8.06
C GLY A 180 -1.92 -34.50 -9.33
N ARG A 181 -2.59 -33.34 -9.20
CA ARG A 181 -2.97 -32.47 -10.32
C ARG A 181 -2.04 -31.26 -10.37
N PRO A 182 -0.75 -31.42 -10.73
CA PRO A 182 0.13 -30.28 -10.84
C PRO A 182 -0.43 -29.32 -11.92
N ASP A 183 -0.45 -28.04 -11.59
CA ASP A 183 -0.68 -26.91 -12.50
C ASP A 183 -2.04 -26.79 -13.21
N ASN A 184 -3.04 -27.63 -12.90
CA ASN A 184 -4.40 -27.41 -13.40
C ASN A 184 -5.11 -26.34 -12.56
N ILE A 185 -5.04 -25.10 -13.03
CA ILE A 185 -5.88 -24.01 -12.54
C ILE A 185 -7.34 -24.43 -12.76
N SER A 186 -8.07 -24.71 -11.68
CA SER A 186 -9.50 -24.96 -11.79
C SER A 186 -10.21 -23.70 -12.27
N GLU A 187 -11.13 -23.83 -13.22
CA GLU A 187 -11.93 -22.72 -13.72
C GLU A 187 -13.38 -22.90 -13.29
N ASP A 188 -14.02 -21.80 -12.86
CA ASP A 188 -15.46 -21.76 -12.64
C ASP A 188 -16.14 -21.16 -13.86
N THR A 189 -17.19 -21.82 -14.36
CA THR A 189 -17.97 -21.35 -15.52
C THR A 189 -19.18 -20.54 -15.07
N PHE A 190 -19.37 -19.36 -15.65
CA PHE A 190 -20.51 -18.47 -15.38
C PHE A 190 -21.25 -18.10 -16.67
N ASN A 191 -22.58 -18.09 -16.59
CA ASN A 191 -23.42 -17.51 -17.65
C ASN A 191 -23.35 -15.99 -17.60
N ALA A 192 -23.15 -15.36 -18.75
CA ALA A 192 -22.90 -13.93 -18.86
C ALA A 192 -23.51 -13.31 -20.13
N PHE A 193 -23.52 -11.99 -20.17
CA PHE A 193 -23.81 -11.20 -21.36
C PHE A 193 -22.60 -10.35 -21.73
N ALA A 194 -22.13 -10.50 -22.97
CA ALA A 194 -21.04 -9.72 -23.53
C ALA A 194 -21.57 -8.51 -24.30
N LEU A 195 -21.01 -7.33 -24.00
CA LEU A 195 -21.35 -6.05 -24.59
C LEU A 195 -20.09 -5.44 -25.26
N PRO A 196 -20.06 -5.34 -26.60
CA PRO A 196 -18.88 -4.87 -27.33
C PRO A 196 -18.64 -3.35 -27.25
N ALA A 197 -17.42 -2.93 -27.58
CA ALA A 197 -17.00 -1.52 -27.62
C ALA A 197 -17.97 -0.62 -28.41
N LYS A 198 -18.48 -1.08 -29.55
CA LYS A 198 -19.42 -0.33 -30.42
C LYS A 198 -20.70 0.13 -29.71
N GLN A 199 -21.15 -0.58 -28.68
CA GLN A 199 -22.35 -0.25 -27.91
C GLN A 199 -22.06 0.52 -26.62
N THR A 200 -20.78 0.75 -26.29
CA THR A 200 -20.36 1.34 -25.00
C THR A 200 -19.67 2.69 -25.14
N ASN A 201 -19.25 3.07 -26.36
CA ASN A 201 -18.36 4.21 -26.64
C ASN A 201 -17.00 4.12 -25.92
N TYR A 202 -16.62 2.95 -25.40
CA TYR A 202 -15.24 2.70 -24.99
C TYR A 202 -14.36 2.47 -26.23
N PRO A 203 -13.03 2.66 -26.12
CA PRO A 203 -12.11 2.41 -27.21
C PRO A 203 -12.23 0.99 -27.78
N ASP A 204 -11.81 0.81 -29.03
CA ASP A 204 -11.80 -0.50 -29.68
C ASP A 204 -11.00 -1.53 -28.86
N GLY A 205 -11.51 -2.77 -28.82
CA GLY A 205 -10.92 -3.87 -28.08
C GLY A 205 -11.39 -4.01 -26.63
N PHE A 206 -12.13 -3.03 -26.10
CA PHE A 206 -12.81 -3.20 -24.81
C PHE A 206 -14.00 -4.15 -24.94
N LEU A 207 -14.20 -4.96 -23.91
CA LEU A 207 -15.38 -5.79 -23.75
C LEU A 207 -15.94 -5.66 -22.34
N ILE A 208 -17.26 -5.49 -22.23
CA ILE A 208 -17.95 -5.50 -20.95
C ILE A 208 -18.69 -6.82 -20.81
N ILE A 209 -18.50 -7.49 -19.68
CA ILE A 209 -19.18 -8.75 -19.34
C ILE A 209 -20.07 -8.50 -18.12
N SER A 210 -21.35 -8.83 -18.21
CA SER A 210 -22.26 -8.82 -17.06
C SER A 210 -22.65 -10.23 -16.67
N PHE A 211 -22.45 -10.60 -15.41
CA PHE A 211 -22.69 -11.96 -14.90
C PHE A 211 -23.02 -11.96 -13.42
N TYR A 212 -23.57 -13.08 -12.94
CA TYR A 212 -23.83 -13.32 -11.52
C TYR A 212 -22.78 -14.27 -10.95
N VAL A 213 -22.30 -13.97 -9.75
CA VAL A 213 -21.30 -14.78 -9.05
C VAL A 213 -21.51 -14.69 -7.55
N ASP A 214 -21.20 -15.77 -6.84
CA ASP A 214 -21.32 -15.81 -5.39
C ASP A 214 -20.18 -15.03 -4.70
N PRO A 215 -20.44 -14.45 -3.51
CA PRO A 215 -19.42 -13.73 -2.75
C PRO A 215 -18.17 -14.56 -2.39
N GLU A 216 -18.26 -15.89 -2.20
CA GLU A 216 -17.10 -16.73 -1.87
C GLU A 216 -16.09 -16.74 -3.02
N ALA A 217 -16.57 -17.02 -4.23
CA ALA A 217 -15.77 -17.02 -5.45
C ALA A 217 -15.13 -15.65 -5.73
N LEU A 218 -15.87 -14.56 -5.46
CA LEU A 218 -15.33 -13.19 -5.58
C LEU A 218 -14.24 -12.89 -4.56
N ILE A 219 -14.46 -13.18 -3.27
CA ILE A 219 -13.50 -12.86 -2.19
C ILE A 219 -12.16 -13.58 -2.40
N GLU A 220 -12.20 -14.83 -2.88
CA GLU A 220 -11.01 -15.63 -3.15
C GLU A 220 -10.14 -15.04 -4.29
N ARG A 221 -10.77 -14.39 -5.28
CA ARG A 221 -10.14 -13.90 -6.51
C ARG A 221 -9.89 -12.40 -6.53
N ALA A 222 -10.55 -11.66 -5.66
CA ALA A 222 -10.53 -10.21 -5.67
C ALA A 222 -9.17 -9.65 -5.22
N TYR A 223 -8.74 -8.59 -5.89
CA TYR A 223 -7.75 -7.66 -5.37
C TYR A 223 -8.29 -6.24 -5.39
N VAL A 224 -7.72 -5.41 -4.53
CA VAL A 224 -8.04 -3.99 -4.44
C VAL A 224 -6.75 -3.20 -4.36
N LEU A 225 -6.56 -2.27 -5.29
CA LEU A 225 -5.44 -1.34 -5.29
C LEU A 225 -5.67 -0.25 -4.23
N ARG A 226 -5.52 -0.65 -2.96
CA ARG A 226 -5.73 0.22 -1.79
C ARG A 226 -4.52 1.08 -1.56
N ARG A 227 -4.75 2.38 -1.38
CA ARG A 227 -3.68 3.29 -1.02
C ARG A 227 -3.09 2.94 0.33
N ASN A 228 -1.76 2.95 0.42
CA ASN A 228 -0.99 2.41 1.54
C ASN A 228 -1.14 0.89 1.67
N GLY A 229 -1.58 0.21 0.61
CA GLY A 229 -1.47 -1.23 0.47
C GLY A 229 -0.02 -1.69 0.44
N TRP A 230 0.19 -2.98 0.63
CA TRP A 230 1.51 -3.58 0.47
C TRP A 230 1.91 -3.68 -1.02
N GLU A 231 0.93 -3.77 -1.92
CA GLU A 231 1.13 -3.90 -3.36
C GLU A 231 1.12 -2.53 -4.04
N ASN A 232 2.30 -2.11 -4.54
CA ASN A 232 2.51 -0.88 -5.32
C ASN A 232 1.69 0.33 -4.79
N PRO A 233 1.96 0.80 -3.55
CA PRO A 233 1.17 1.87 -2.92
C PRO A 233 1.15 3.17 -3.74
N GLU A 234 2.16 3.38 -4.59
CA GLU A 234 2.31 4.55 -5.47
C GLU A 234 1.26 4.61 -6.59
N VAL A 235 0.76 3.46 -7.06
CA VAL A 235 -0.24 3.37 -8.16
C VAL A 235 -1.63 3.02 -7.67
N SER A 236 -1.85 2.98 -6.36
CA SER A 236 -3.10 2.57 -5.75
C SER A 236 -4.10 3.73 -5.60
N TYR A 237 -5.33 3.55 -6.08
CA TYR A 237 -6.36 4.60 -6.17
C TYR A 237 -7.55 4.44 -5.21
N GLN A 238 -7.66 3.32 -4.48
CA GLN A 238 -8.80 3.09 -3.60
C GLN A 238 -8.53 3.39 -2.12
N ARG A 239 -9.59 3.76 -1.41
CA ARG A 239 -9.57 3.87 0.06
C ARG A 239 -9.47 2.51 0.74
N MET A 240 -8.94 2.51 1.95
CA MET A 240 -9.10 1.40 2.89
C MET A 240 -10.58 1.14 3.18
N LEU A 241 -10.87 -0.12 3.52
CA LEU A 241 -12.17 -0.52 4.02
C LEU A 241 -12.51 0.22 5.32
N ASP A 242 -13.81 0.43 5.53
CA ASP A 242 -14.34 1.11 6.71
C ASP A 242 -15.01 0.06 7.58
N ASN A 243 -14.42 -0.16 8.76
CA ASN A 243 -14.88 -1.22 9.67
C ASN A 243 -16.30 -0.96 10.19
N LYS A 244 -16.64 0.30 10.50
CA LYS A 244 -17.97 0.64 11.01
C LYS A 244 -19.02 0.36 9.94
N LYS A 245 -18.78 0.82 8.71
CA LYS A 245 -19.68 0.58 7.57
C LYS A 245 -19.83 -0.92 7.29
N LEU A 246 -18.75 -1.70 7.33
CA LEU A 246 -18.81 -3.15 7.09
C LEU A 246 -19.61 -3.88 8.16
N LYS A 247 -19.48 -3.47 9.42
CA LYS A 247 -20.26 -4.05 10.52
C LYS A 247 -21.76 -3.81 10.31
N GLU A 248 -22.16 -2.58 9.99
CA GLU A 248 -23.57 -2.25 9.68
C GLU A 248 -24.10 -3.08 8.49
N MET A 249 -23.28 -3.24 7.44
CA MET A 249 -23.63 -4.05 6.28
C MET A 249 -23.76 -5.54 6.60
N ARG A 250 -22.89 -6.08 7.46
CA ARG A 250 -22.98 -7.48 7.94
C ARG A 250 -24.23 -7.72 8.77
N GLU A 251 -24.57 -6.81 9.66
CA GLU A 251 -25.78 -6.91 10.48
C GLU A 251 -27.03 -6.94 9.58
N HIS A 252 -27.09 -6.09 8.55
CA HIS A 252 -28.15 -6.12 7.55
C HIS A 252 -28.24 -7.46 6.81
N LEU A 253 -27.13 -7.98 6.28
CA LEU A 253 -27.10 -9.28 5.59
C LEU A 253 -27.53 -10.44 6.49
N SER A 254 -27.11 -10.42 7.76
CA SER A 254 -27.42 -11.46 8.74
C SER A 254 -28.89 -11.46 9.16
N ASN A 255 -29.50 -10.28 9.27
CA ASN A 255 -30.88 -10.11 9.72
C ASN A 255 -31.88 -10.24 8.56
N ASP A 256 -31.66 -9.52 7.48
CA ASP A 256 -32.65 -9.40 6.39
C ASP A 256 -32.43 -10.46 5.30
N GLN A 257 -31.22 -11.02 5.20
CA GLN A 257 -30.82 -12.01 4.19
C GLN A 257 -31.13 -11.59 2.74
N LYS A 258 -31.23 -10.27 2.50
CA LYS A 258 -31.43 -9.69 1.17
C LYS A 258 -30.09 -9.43 0.52
N VAL A 259 -29.97 -9.76 -0.76
CA VAL A 259 -28.78 -9.50 -1.56
C VAL A 259 -28.74 -8.04 -2.01
N TYR A 260 -27.55 -7.49 -2.18
CA TYR A 260 -27.40 -6.18 -2.81
C TYR A 260 -27.77 -6.25 -4.29
N ILE A 261 -28.71 -5.40 -4.72
CA ILE A 261 -29.20 -5.37 -6.12
C ILE A 261 -28.23 -4.59 -7.02
N ASN A 262 -27.54 -3.58 -6.50
CA ASN A 262 -26.62 -2.77 -7.28
C ASN A 262 -25.46 -3.61 -7.80
N ASN A 263 -25.05 -3.37 -9.04
CA ASN A 263 -23.92 -4.06 -9.65
C ASN A 263 -22.57 -3.66 -9.05
N LEU A 264 -21.64 -4.59 -9.05
CA LEU A 264 -20.22 -4.39 -8.77
C LEU A 264 -19.52 -4.03 -10.07
N ILE A 265 -18.55 -3.12 -10.00
CA ILE A 265 -17.71 -2.79 -11.16
C ILE A 265 -16.33 -3.37 -10.94
N VAL A 266 -15.88 -4.24 -11.83
CA VAL A 266 -14.60 -4.94 -11.71
C VAL A 266 -13.84 -4.94 -13.03
N THR A 267 -12.55 -5.28 -12.97
CA THR A 267 -11.74 -5.65 -14.12
C THR A 267 -11.51 -7.16 -14.11
N LEU A 268 -11.52 -7.73 -15.30
CA LEU A 268 -11.35 -9.16 -15.55
C LEU A 268 -10.07 -9.38 -16.36
N PRO A 269 -9.43 -10.56 -16.26
CA PRO A 269 -8.21 -10.84 -16.98
C PRO A 269 -8.46 -10.83 -18.48
N SER A 270 -7.50 -10.34 -19.28
CA SER A 270 -7.60 -10.37 -20.74
C SER A 270 -7.52 -11.79 -21.32
N SER A 271 -7.01 -12.74 -20.52
CA SER A 271 -6.97 -14.18 -20.83
C SER A 271 -8.28 -14.92 -20.54
N LEU A 272 -9.34 -14.24 -20.08
CA LEU A 272 -10.62 -14.86 -19.74
C LEU A 272 -11.15 -15.68 -20.92
N GLY A 273 -11.44 -16.97 -20.68
CA GLY A 273 -12.08 -17.83 -21.68
C GLY A 273 -13.53 -17.40 -21.88
N ILE A 274 -13.90 -17.04 -23.11
CA ILE A 274 -15.26 -16.64 -23.49
C ILE A 274 -15.77 -17.64 -24.51
N TYR A 275 -16.96 -18.19 -24.31
CA TYR A 275 -17.52 -19.25 -25.13
C TYR A 275 -18.96 -18.93 -25.53
N SER A 276 -19.32 -19.24 -26.78
CA SER A 276 -20.71 -19.40 -27.18
C SER A 276 -21.11 -20.86 -27.10
N CYS A 277 -22.32 -21.12 -26.63
CA CYS A 277 -22.97 -22.41 -26.73
C CYS A 277 -23.97 -22.38 -27.88
N ASP A 278 -23.88 -23.34 -28.80
CA ASP A 278 -24.91 -23.52 -29.81
C ASP A 278 -26.13 -24.28 -29.27
N SER A 279 -27.17 -24.44 -30.09
CA SER A 279 -28.38 -25.17 -29.73
C SER A 279 -28.16 -26.67 -29.43
N SER A 280 -27.01 -27.22 -29.80
CA SER A 280 -26.61 -28.61 -29.52
C SER A 280 -25.76 -28.74 -28.25
N GLY A 281 -25.41 -27.63 -27.61
CA GLY A 281 -24.55 -27.58 -26.43
C GLY A 281 -23.05 -27.63 -26.76
N GLN A 282 -22.65 -27.50 -28.03
CA GLN A 282 -21.24 -27.43 -28.40
C GLN A 282 -20.67 -26.05 -28.03
N LYS A 283 -19.55 -26.06 -27.29
CA LYS A 283 -18.85 -24.84 -26.88
C LYS A 283 -17.85 -24.43 -27.95
N LYS A 284 -17.99 -23.20 -28.47
CA LYS A 284 -16.98 -22.54 -29.32
C LYS A 284 -16.36 -21.38 -28.56
N GLN A 285 -15.04 -21.36 -28.43
CA GLN A 285 -14.33 -20.20 -27.87
C GLN A 285 -14.42 -19.01 -28.83
N LEU A 286 -14.71 -17.84 -28.28
CA LEU A 286 -14.84 -16.57 -29.01
C LEU A 286 -13.67 -15.65 -28.69
N ALA A 287 -13.05 -15.09 -29.73
CA ALA A 287 -12.18 -13.93 -29.56
C ALA A 287 -13.02 -12.67 -29.34
N ILE A 288 -12.49 -11.69 -28.59
CA ILE A 288 -13.18 -10.41 -28.30
C ILE A 288 -13.65 -9.72 -29.59
N LYS A 289 -12.86 -9.79 -30.67
CA LYS A 289 -13.17 -9.17 -31.97
C LYS A 289 -14.35 -9.82 -32.71
N GLU A 290 -14.69 -11.08 -32.40
CA GLU A 290 -15.84 -11.78 -33.00
C GLU A 290 -17.17 -11.28 -32.40
N ILE A 291 -17.16 -10.70 -31.20
CA ILE A 291 -18.34 -10.23 -30.48
C ILE A 291 -18.69 -8.82 -30.99
N ASN A 292 -19.67 -8.71 -31.87
CA ASN A 292 -20.08 -7.43 -32.51
C ASN A 292 -21.47 -6.94 -32.09
N ALA A 293 -22.23 -7.77 -31.37
CA ALA A 293 -23.54 -7.47 -30.83
C ALA A 293 -23.59 -7.89 -29.36
N VAL A 294 -24.68 -7.54 -28.67
CA VAL A 294 -24.94 -8.06 -27.33
C VAL A 294 -25.18 -9.55 -27.43
N THR A 295 -24.31 -10.36 -26.82
CA THR A 295 -24.29 -11.81 -27.02
C THR A 295 -24.30 -12.54 -25.67
N PRO A 296 -25.21 -13.51 -25.45
CA PRO A 296 -25.10 -14.42 -24.31
C PRO A 296 -23.87 -15.32 -24.48
N VAL A 297 -23.05 -15.43 -23.44
CA VAL A 297 -21.80 -16.20 -23.44
C VAL A 297 -21.65 -16.96 -22.13
N GLU A 298 -20.82 -17.99 -22.15
CA GLU A 298 -20.23 -18.57 -20.94
C GLU A 298 -18.82 -18.00 -20.77
N ILE A 299 -18.46 -17.63 -19.54
CA ILE A 299 -17.10 -17.25 -19.19
C ILE A 299 -16.49 -18.29 -18.28
N ASN A 300 -15.21 -18.60 -18.49
CA ASN A 300 -14.42 -19.42 -17.58
C ASN A 300 -13.48 -18.51 -16.80
N LEU A 301 -13.69 -18.44 -15.50
CA LEU A 301 -12.89 -17.61 -14.60
C LEU A 301 -11.90 -18.49 -13.82
N PRO A 302 -10.59 -18.28 -13.97
CA PRO A 302 -9.59 -19.06 -13.26
C PRO A 302 -9.70 -18.87 -11.75
N ARG A 303 -9.53 -19.96 -10.99
CA ARG A 303 -9.43 -19.95 -9.52
C ARG A 303 -8.02 -19.60 -9.08
N GLU A 304 -7.65 -18.36 -9.31
CA GLU A 304 -6.36 -17.80 -8.92
C GLU A 304 -6.55 -16.52 -8.11
N LEU A 305 -5.58 -16.27 -7.22
CA LEU A 305 -5.53 -15.04 -6.45
C LEU A 305 -5.41 -13.85 -7.39
N SER A 306 -6.13 -12.77 -7.07
CA SER A 306 -6.00 -11.49 -7.75
C SER A 306 -6.28 -11.47 -9.25
N THR A 307 -7.25 -12.28 -9.69
CA THR A 307 -7.75 -12.25 -11.07
C THR A 307 -8.82 -11.19 -11.28
N ILE A 308 -9.53 -10.77 -10.23
CA ILE A 308 -10.61 -9.79 -10.32
C ILE A 308 -10.18 -8.48 -9.63
N GLY A 309 -9.97 -7.42 -10.42
CA GLY A 309 -9.69 -6.09 -9.87
C GLY A 309 -10.98 -5.39 -9.49
N ILE A 310 -11.25 -5.16 -8.22
CA ILE A 310 -12.45 -4.41 -7.83
C ILE A 310 -12.22 -2.94 -8.21
N ILE A 311 -13.15 -2.28 -8.91
CA ILE A 311 -13.16 -0.82 -9.10
C ILE A 311 -14.18 -0.18 -8.15
N ASP A 312 -15.40 -0.69 -8.11
CA ASP A 312 -16.45 -0.23 -7.20
C ASP A 312 -17.19 -1.40 -6.53
N GLY A 313 -17.57 -1.18 -5.26
CA GLY A 313 -18.31 -2.15 -4.47
C GLY A 313 -17.46 -2.95 -3.48
N GLN A 314 -16.24 -2.52 -3.16
CA GLN A 314 -15.38 -3.20 -2.18
C GLN A 314 -16.11 -3.53 -0.86
N HIS A 315 -16.84 -2.58 -0.25
CA HIS A 315 -17.58 -2.84 0.99
C HIS A 315 -18.73 -3.85 0.82
N ARG A 316 -19.32 -3.94 -0.38
CA ARG A 316 -20.41 -4.89 -0.67
C ARG A 316 -19.86 -6.31 -0.70
N ILE A 317 -18.77 -6.54 -1.44
CA ILE A 317 -18.10 -7.84 -1.50
C ILE A 317 -17.61 -8.24 -0.10
N TYR A 318 -16.82 -7.39 0.55
CA TYR A 318 -16.24 -7.72 1.84
C TYR A 318 -17.22 -7.68 3.02
N SER A 319 -18.48 -7.27 2.83
CA SER A 319 -19.49 -7.49 3.88
C SER A 319 -19.80 -8.98 4.07
N TYR A 320 -19.50 -9.82 3.08
CA TYR A 320 -19.61 -11.27 3.20
C TYR A 320 -18.37 -11.93 3.81
N HIS A 321 -17.33 -11.21 4.24
CA HIS A 321 -16.07 -11.82 4.70
C HIS A 321 -16.21 -12.88 5.80
N GLU A 322 -15.21 -13.74 5.94
CA GLU A 322 -15.07 -14.73 7.01
C GLU A 322 -14.74 -14.05 8.34
N GLY A 323 -15.78 -13.87 9.17
CA GLY A 323 -15.67 -13.31 10.50
C GLY A 323 -15.40 -14.36 11.57
N THR A 324 -15.08 -13.87 12.77
CA THR A 324 -15.08 -14.66 14.02
C THR A 324 -16.18 -14.20 14.97
N ASP A 325 -17.12 -13.40 14.45
CA ASP A 325 -18.25 -12.83 15.18
C ASP A 325 -19.45 -13.79 15.20
N GLU A 326 -20.43 -13.46 16.04
CA GLU A 326 -21.69 -14.22 16.17
C GLU A 326 -22.53 -14.22 14.88
N LEU A 327 -22.21 -13.35 13.91
CA LEU A 327 -22.92 -13.27 12.62
C LEU A 327 -22.41 -14.32 11.64
N GLU A 328 -21.18 -14.82 11.79
CA GLU A 328 -20.54 -15.73 10.83
C GLU A 328 -21.38 -16.97 10.46
N PRO A 329 -22.06 -17.68 11.39
CA PRO A 329 -22.88 -18.83 11.03
C PRO A 329 -24.02 -18.52 10.04
N LYS A 330 -24.50 -17.26 10.02
CA LYS A 330 -25.49 -16.77 9.06
C LYS A 330 -24.82 -16.23 7.80
N ILE A 331 -23.76 -15.45 7.95
CA ILE A 331 -23.01 -14.87 6.82
C ILE A 331 -22.42 -15.95 5.91
N GLN A 332 -21.86 -17.01 6.48
CA GLN A 332 -21.32 -18.14 5.72
C GLN A 332 -22.36 -18.76 4.78
N LYS A 333 -23.63 -18.87 5.20
CA LYS A 333 -24.71 -19.43 4.38
C LYS A 333 -25.05 -18.52 3.20
N VAL A 334 -25.17 -17.21 3.45
CA VAL A 334 -25.49 -16.25 2.37
C VAL A 334 -24.30 -16.01 1.44
N ARG A 335 -23.05 -16.11 1.93
CA ARG A 335 -21.81 -16.00 1.14
C ARG A 335 -21.76 -17.01 0.00
N LYS A 336 -22.29 -18.23 0.21
CA LYS A 336 -22.29 -19.30 -0.80
C LYS A 336 -23.53 -19.34 -1.68
N ARG A 337 -24.62 -18.71 -1.25
CA ARG A 337 -25.95 -18.87 -1.87
C ARG A 337 -26.41 -17.65 -2.64
N GLN A 338 -26.09 -16.45 -2.15
CA GLN A 338 -26.48 -15.22 -2.83
C GLN A 338 -25.58 -14.99 -4.04
N ASN A 339 -26.11 -14.32 -5.05
CA ASN A 339 -25.38 -13.96 -6.26
C ASN A 339 -25.35 -12.44 -6.41
N LEU A 340 -24.15 -11.90 -6.55
CA LEU A 340 -23.93 -10.48 -6.81
C LEU A 340 -23.84 -10.25 -8.31
N LEU A 341 -24.52 -9.21 -8.80
CA LEU A 341 -24.40 -8.79 -10.20
C LEU A 341 -23.06 -8.09 -10.38
N VAL A 342 -22.25 -8.58 -11.30
CA VAL A 342 -20.93 -8.03 -11.65
C VAL A 342 -20.97 -7.49 -13.07
N THR A 343 -20.43 -6.30 -13.24
CA THR A 343 -20.09 -5.71 -14.54
C THR A 343 -18.55 -5.66 -14.63
N GLY A 344 -17.98 -6.61 -15.36
CA GLY A 344 -16.55 -6.74 -15.58
C GLY A 344 -16.09 -6.07 -16.85
N LEU A 345 -15.00 -5.32 -16.77
CA LEU A 345 -14.32 -4.72 -17.91
C LEU A 345 -13.11 -5.58 -18.29
N ILE A 346 -12.97 -5.90 -19.57
CA ILE A 346 -11.81 -6.54 -20.15
C ILE A 346 -11.10 -5.52 -21.03
N PHE A 347 -9.83 -5.28 -20.73
CA PHE A 347 -8.99 -4.35 -21.49
C PHE A 347 -8.45 -5.00 -22.78
N PRO A 348 -8.14 -4.19 -23.80
CA PRO A 348 -7.35 -4.64 -24.95
C PRO A 348 -5.98 -5.20 -24.54
N ASN A 349 -5.45 -6.15 -25.31
CA ASN A 349 -4.17 -6.80 -25.01
C ASN A 349 -2.96 -5.84 -25.07
N ASP A 350 -3.07 -4.71 -25.76
CA ASP A 350 -2.02 -3.69 -25.88
C ASP A 350 -2.06 -2.62 -24.77
N TYR A 351 -3.00 -2.73 -23.82
CA TYR A 351 -3.01 -1.87 -22.64
C TYR A 351 -1.90 -2.27 -21.66
N THR A 352 -1.00 -1.33 -21.39
CA THR A 352 0.00 -1.48 -20.32
C THR A 352 -0.68 -1.40 -18.95
N GLU A 353 -0.06 -1.96 -17.92
CA GLU A 353 -0.59 -1.93 -16.55
C GLU A 353 -0.83 -0.49 -16.06
N GLU A 354 0.04 0.46 -16.41
CA GLU A 354 -0.13 1.86 -16.04
C GLU A 354 -1.40 2.46 -16.67
N LYS A 355 -1.68 2.14 -17.94
CA LYS A 355 -2.91 2.58 -18.62
C LYS A 355 -4.15 1.97 -17.99
N LYS A 356 -4.09 0.68 -17.61
CA LYS A 356 -5.20 0.01 -16.92
C LYS A 356 -5.50 0.69 -15.59
N VAL A 357 -4.48 0.86 -14.75
CA VAL A 357 -4.61 1.50 -13.44
C VAL A 357 -5.14 2.94 -13.56
N SER A 358 -4.62 3.72 -14.50
CA SER A 358 -5.12 5.09 -14.75
C SER A 358 -6.60 5.09 -15.13
N PHE A 359 -7.00 4.20 -16.05
CA PHE A 359 -8.40 4.08 -16.48
C PHE A 359 -9.32 3.64 -15.33
N GLU A 360 -8.91 2.65 -14.54
CA GLU A 360 -9.65 2.19 -13.38
C GLU A 360 -9.84 3.32 -12.34
N ALA A 361 -8.78 4.09 -12.10
CA ALA A 361 -8.80 5.21 -11.16
C ALA A 361 -9.74 6.34 -11.62
N GLU A 362 -9.76 6.65 -12.92
CA GLU A 362 -10.74 7.58 -13.51
C GLU A 362 -12.17 7.08 -13.35
N LEU A 363 -12.41 5.79 -13.64
CA LEU A 363 -13.73 5.20 -13.55
C LEU A 363 -14.23 5.21 -12.10
N PHE A 364 -13.37 4.87 -11.14
CA PHE A 364 -13.64 4.98 -9.71
C PHE A 364 -14.05 6.40 -9.29
N LEU A 365 -13.33 7.42 -9.75
CA LEU A 365 -13.66 8.82 -9.49
C LEU A 365 -15.02 9.23 -10.09
N LYS A 366 -15.28 8.86 -11.34
CA LYS A 366 -16.54 9.18 -12.04
C LYS A 366 -17.74 8.59 -11.29
N ILE A 367 -17.63 7.34 -10.83
CA ILE A 367 -18.67 6.66 -10.05
C ILE A 367 -18.87 7.34 -8.68
N ASN A 368 -17.80 7.61 -7.94
CA ASN A 368 -17.94 8.10 -6.57
C ASN A 368 -18.29 9.60 -6.50
N ASN A 369 -17.87 10.42 -7.48
CA ASN A 369 -18.21 11.84 -7.50
C ASN A 369 -19.73 12.09 -7.63
N THR A 370 -20.49 11.15 -8.19
CA THR A 370 -21.96 11.28 -8.35
C THR A 370 -22.76 10.72 -7.17
N GLN A 371 -22.21 9.78 -6.38
CA GLN A 371 -22.95 9.10 -5.31
C GLN A 371 -22.54 9.51 -3.88
N LYS A 372 -21.24 9.68 -3.61
CA LYS A 372 -20.70 10.19 -2.33
C LYS A 372 -19.26 10.69 -2.53
N PRO A 373 -18.97 11.99 -2.34
CA PRO A 373 -17.67 12.56 -2.67
C PRO A 373 -16.51 11.81 -2.01
N VAL A 374 -15.51 11.46 -2.83
CA VAL A 374 -14.24 10.93 -2.36
C VAL A 374 -13.56 11.98 -1.48
N ALA A 375 -12.94 11.57 -0.37
CA ALA A 375 -12.20 12.48 0.50
C ALA A 375 -11.14 13.25 -0.31
N ALA A 376 -10.97 14.54 -0.01
CA ALA A 376 -10.10 15.42 -0.81
C ALA A 376 -8.67 14.87 -0.95
N ALA A 377 -8.10 14.27 0.11
CA ALA A 377 -6.77 13.66 0.05
C ALA A 377 -6.68 12.55 -1.02
N LEU A 378 -7.63 11.61 -1.01
CA LEU A 378 -7.68 10.51 -1.98
C LEU A 378 -7.93 11.01 -3.40
N ARG A 379 -8.85 11.97 -3.59
CA ARG A 379 -9.06 12.60 -4.90
C ARG A 379 -7.78 13.22 -5.44
N GLN A 380 -7.01 13.88 -4.57
CA GLN A 380 -5.75 14.48 -4.95
C GLN A 380 -4.67 13.45 -5.28
N GLU A 381 -4.71 12.23 -4.73
CA GLU A 381 -3.79 11.16 -5.13
C GLU A 381 -4.19 10.54 -6.45
N ILE A 382 -5.49 10.34 -6.68
CA ILE A 382 -5.93 9.80 -7.95
C ILE A 382 -5.53 10.75 -9.09
N GLU A 383 -5.56 12.07 -8.84
CA GLU A 383 -5.04 13.06 -9.78
C GLU A 383 -3.55 12.85 -10.12
N THR A 384 -2.72 12.28 -9.22
CA THR A 384 -1.30 12.00 -9.55
C THR A 384 -1.15 10.88 -10.56
N LEU A 385 -2.10 9.94 -10.58
CA LEU A 385 -2.15 8.83 -11.54
C LEU A 385 -2.77 9.28 -12.87
N VAL A 386 -3.89 9.98 -12.80
CA VAL A 386 -4.67 10.40 -13.97
C VAL A 386 -4.00 11.56 -14.70
N ASN A 387 -3.44 12.52 -13.96
CA ASN A 387 -2.83 13.74 -14.48
C ASN A 387 -1.49 14.01 -13.78
N PRO A 388 -0.44 13.20 -14.09
CA PRO A 388 0.85 13.28 -13.42
C PRO A 388 1.58 14.62 -13.64
N LEU A 389 1.22 15.38 -14.67
CA LEU A 389 1.77 16.71 -14.96
C LEU A 389 1.00 17.85 -14.26
N SER A 390 -0.10 17.56 -13.55
CA SER A 390 -0.81 18.58 -12.79
C SER A 390 0.06 19.11 -11.65
N GLY A 391 -0.06 20.40 -11.34
CA GLY A 391 0.68 21.00 -10.22
C GLY A 391 0.41 20.34 -8.87
N LEU A 392 -0.75 19.70 -8.72
CA LEU A 392 -1.10 18.92 -7.53
C LEU A 392 -0.30 17.62 -7.44
N ALA A 393 -0.13 16.92 -8.57
CA ALA A 393 0.67 15.70 -8.64
C ALA A 393 2.13 15.96 -8.32
N ILE A 394 2.70 16.98 -8.95
CA ILE A 394 4.09 17.39 -8.73
C ILE A 394 4.31 17.78 -7.25
N ALA A 395 3.35 18.47 -6.64
CA ALA A 395 3.45 18.90 -5.25
C ALA A 395 3.47 17.72 -4.27
N LYS A 396 2.74 16.64 -4.58
CA LYS A 396 2.75 15.42 -3.75
C LYS A 396 4.06 14.67 -3.84
N ASP A 397 4.53 14.38 -5.05
CA ASP A 397 5.82 13.69 -5.23
C ASP A 397 6.98 14.45 -4.59
N LEU A 398 6.93 15.78 -4.65
CA LEU A 398 7.90 16.65 -3.98
C LEU A 398 7.81 16.55 -2.46
N VAL A 399 6.60 16.48 -1.88
CA VAL A 399 6.39 16.25 -0.44
C VAL A 399 6.88 14.86 -0.03
N ASP A 400 6.61 13.82 -0.81
CA ASP A 400 7.09 12.47 -0.55
C ASP A 400 8.63 12.44 -0.60
N LYS A 401 9.24 13.13 -1.56
CA LYS A 401 10.69 13.29 -1.65
C LYS A 401 11.29 14.07 -0.47
N LEU A 402 10.62 15.11 0.03
CA LEU A 402 11.02 15.84 1.24
C LEU A 402 10.84 15.01 2.52
N SER A 403 9.88 14.08 2.53
CA SER A 403 9.63 13.20 3.68
C SER A 403 10.67 12.09 3.83
N THR A 404 11.30 11.67 2.74
CA THR A 404 12.26 10.56 2.73
C THR A 404 13.71 11.01 2.92
N LYS A 405 14.02 12.27 2.59
CA LYS A 405 15.38 12.83 2.69
C LYS A 405 15.39 14.33 2.97
N GLY A 406 16.51 14.80 3.50
CA GLY A 406 16.77 16.23 3.70
C GLY A 406 16.24 16.78 5.02
N ALA A 407 15.80 18.04 5.01
CA ALA A 407 15.45 18.78 6.22
C ALA A 407 14.19 18.25 6.91
N LEU A 408 13.23 17.69 6.13
CA LEU A 408 11.93 17.21 6.60
C LEU A 408 11.82 15.69 6.68
N LYS A 409 12.97 14.99 6.62
CA LYS A 409 13.04 13.53 6.69
C LYS A 409 12.30 13.00 7.93
N ASP A 410 11.40 12.05 7.72
CA ASP A 410 10.59 11.35 8.74
C ASP A 410 9.62 12.26 9.55
N LEU A 411 9.43 13.53 9.15
CA LEU A 411 8.61 14.51 9.87
C LEU A 411 7.21 14.72 9.26
N LEU A 412 7.03 14.37 7.98
CA LEU A 412 5.78 14.58 7.25
C LEU A 412 4.88 13.34 7.32
N LYS A 413 3.56 13.58 7.40
CA LYS A 413 2.53 12.56 7.35
C LYS A 413 2.15 12.28 5.89
N VAL A 414 2.79 11.28 5.30
CA VAL A 414 2.60 10.86 3.90
C VAL A 414 1.80 9.56 3.80
N SER A 415 1.91 8.71 4.83
CA SER A 415 1.15 7.47 4.99
C SER A 415 0.03 7.59 6.03
N ILE A 416 -1.01 6.78 5.91
CA ILE A 416 -2.06 6.66 6.94
C ILE A 416 -1.57 5.93 8.20
N PHE A 417 -0.45 5.20 8.10
CA PHE A 417 0.17 4.44 9.19
C PHE A 417 1.26 5.22 9.92
N ASP A 418 1.52 6.44 9.46
CA ASP A 418 2.39 7.39 10.13
C ASP A 418 1.78 7.85 11.45
N ASP A 419 2.64 8.10 12.42
CA ASP A 419 2.25 8.64 13.72
C ASP A 419 1.48 9.97 13.55
N ASN A 420 0.45 10.17 14.37
CA ASN A 420 -0.31 11.41 14.45
C ASN A 420 0.52 12.59 14.95
N THR A 421 1.71 12.35 15.50
CA THR A 421 2.70 13.39 15.82
C THR A 421 3.34 14.01 14.58
N ARG A 422 3.30 13.34 13.41
CA ARG A 422 3.86 13.86 12.15
C ARG A 422 3.00 14.97 11.55
N ILE A 423 3.63 15.80 10.73
CA ILE A 423 3.05 17.05 10.20
C ILE A 423 2.12 16.74 9.01
N ALA A 424 0.87 17.20 9.10
CA ALA A 424 -0.10 17.07 8.02
C ALA A 424 0.32 17.86 6.76
N THR A 425 0.22 17.23 5.60
CA THR A 425 0.72 17.76 4.32
C THR A 425 -0.34 18.45 3.46
N SER A 426 -1.62 18.26 3.77
CA SER A 426 -2.75 18.72 2.93
C SER A 426 -2.75 20.23 2.66
N SER A 427 -2.47 21.04 3.68
CA SER A 427 -2.40 22.51 3.55
C SER A 427 -1.10 22.97 2.88
N ILE A 428 0.01 22.25 3.07
CA ILE A 428 1.30 22.53 2.42
C ILE A 428 1.17 22.36 0.90
N VAL A 429 0.62 21.22 0.49
CA VAL A 429 0.36 20.90 -0.93
C VAL A 429 -0.59 21.92 -1.55
N ARG A 430 -1.74 22.19 -0.90
CA ARG A 430 -2.82 22.97 -1.51
C ARG A 430 -2.52 24.46 -1.62
N TYR A 431 -2.03 25.09 -0.55
CA TYR A 431 -2.05 26.55 -0.46
C TYR A 431 -0.78 27.23 -0.93
N ILE A 432 0.38 26.57 -0.82
CA ILE A 432 1.67 27.20 -1.18
C ILE A 432 2.41 26.40 -2.23
N LEU A 433 2.60 25.11 -2.01
CA LEU A 433 3.48 24.33 -2.87
C LEU A 433 2.92 24.19 -4.29
N LYS A 434 1.63 23.84 -4.44
CA LYS A 434 0.98 23.77 -5.75
C LYS A 434 1.07 25.10 -6.51
N PRO A 435 0.64 26.25 -5.96
CA PRO A 435 0.79 27.53 -6.66
C PRO A 435 2.23 27.79 -7.12
N LEU A 436 3.22 27.52 -6.25
CA LEU A 436 4.64 27.80 -6.49
C LEU A 436 5.25 27.06 -7.68
N ILE A 437 4.76 25.84 -7.96
CA ILE A 437 5.35 24.92 -8.94
C ILE A 437 4.45 24.64 -10.16
N ASP A 438 3.17 24.98 -10.08
CA ASP A 438 2.21 24.65 -11.14
C ASP A 438 2.37 25.63 -12.32
N PRO A 439 2.68 25.16 -13.54
CA PRO A 439 2.85 26.02 -14.72
C PRO A 439 1.63 26.90 -14.99
N THR A 440 0.43 26.42 -14.64
CA THR A 440 -0.85 27.09 -14.90
C THR A 440 -1.21 28.15 -13.85
N SER A 441 -0.46 28.26 -12.75
CA SER A 441 -0.76 29.19 -11.67
C SER A 441 -0.40 30.63 -12.05
N LYS A 442 -1.41 31.46 -12.28
CA LYS A 442 -1.24 32.89 -12.62
C LYS A 442 -0.56 33.65 -11.48
N GLY A 443 0.62 34.20 -11.75
CA GLY A 443 1.34 35.09 -10.84
C GLY A 443 1.98 34.43 -9.60
N ALA A 444 1.86 33.11 -9.46
CA ALA A 444 2.32 32.39 -8.27
C ALA A 444 3.25 31.21 -8.58
N ASN A 445 3.66 31.01 -9.85
CA ASN A 445 4.45 29.87 -10.33
C ASN A 445 5.97 30.14 -10.37
N GLN A 446 6.51 30.84 -9.37
CA GLN A 446 7.89 31.33 -9.37
C GLN A 446 8.94 30.22 -9.56
N LEU A 447 8.78 29.04 -8.95
CA LEU A 447 9.75 27.94 -9.13
C LEU A 447 9.68 27.34 -10.53
N PHE A 448 8.48 27.28 -11.14
CA PHE A 448 8.36 26.85 -12.53
C PHE A 448 9.07 27.83 -13.47
N LYS A 449 8.85 29.14 -13.30
CA LYS A 449 9.51 30.18 -14.09
C LYS A 449 11.04 30.11 -13.99
N LEU A 450 11.55 29.96 -12.78
CA LEU A 450 12.99 29.86 -12.53
C LEU A 450 13.59 28.62 -13.20
N TRP A 451 12.91 27.47 -13.11
CA TRP A 451 13.33 26.26 -13.81
C TRP A 451 13.27 26.42 -15.32
N SER A 452 12.17 26.94 -15.87
CA SER A 452 11.96 27.13 -17.31
C SER A 452 13.04 28.01 -17.94
N GLN A 453 13.50 29.03 -17.21
CA GLN A 453 14.62 29.87 -17.60
C GLN A 453 15.94 29.10 -17.61
N LYS A 454 16.20 28.30 -16.57
CA LYS A 454 17.42 27.49 -16.46
C LYS A 454 17.57 26.46 -17.58
N VAL A 455 16.48 25.78 -17.94
CA VAL A 455 16.53 24.72 -18.97
C VAL A 455 16.12 25.19 -20.36
N ALA A 456 15.82 26.49 -20.53
CA ALA A 456 15.29 27.08 -21.77
C ALA A 456 14.07 26.32 -22.35
N MET A 457 13.13 25.90 -21.50
CA MET A 457 11.92 25.17 -21.90
C MET A 457 10.65 25.94 -21.55
N GLN A 458 9.61 25.83 -22.37
CA GLN A 458 8.31 26.48 -22.12
C GLN A 458 7.25 25.54 -21.53
N GLU A 459 7.46 24.22 -21.61
CA GLU A 459 6.46 23.23 -21.23
C GLU A 459 7.03 22.10 -20.36
N LEU A 460 6.22 21.70 -19.37
CA LEU A 460 6.46 20.51 -18.58
C LEU A 460 5.91 19.28 -19.32
N THR A 461 6.73 18.25 -19.45
CA THR A 461 6.42 17.00 -20.14
C THR A 461 6.74 15.80 -19.25
N HIS A 462 6.26 14.61 -19.61
CA HIS A 462 6.62 13.39 -18.88
C HIS A 462 8.13 13.14 -18.82
N LYS A 463 8.87 13.54 -19.87
CA LYS A 463 10.32 13.31 -19.97
C LYS A 463 11.13 14.18 -19.00
N ASN A 464 10.70 15.41 -18.76
CA ASN A 464 11.43 16.37 -17.93
C ASN A 464 10.86 16.50 -16.50
N ARG A 465 9.71 15.87 -16.22
CA ARG A 465 9.03 15.88 -14.91
C ARG A 465 9.94 15.52 -13.73
N ALA A 466 10.69 14.42 -13.85
CA ALA A 466 11.60 13.99 -12.78
C ALA A 466 12.67 15.05 -12.49
N ASN A 467 13.31 15.58 -13.54
CA ASN A 467 14.28 16.66 -13.42
C ASN A 467 13.69 17.93 -12.81
N TYR A 468 12.42 18.24 -13.11
CA TYR A 468 11.73 19.38 -12.52
C TYR A 468 11.46 19.19 -11.02
N ILE A 469 11.02 17.99 -10.60
CA ILE A 469 10.84 17.65 -9.17
C ILE A 469 12.19 17.72 -8.45
N ASP A 470 13.26 17.23 -9.07
CA ASP A 470 14.62 17.28 -8.55
C ASP A 470 15.12 18.71 -8.35
N PHE A 471 14.85 19.58 -9.31
CA PHE A 471 15.11 21.01 -9.20
C PHE A 471 14.32 21.66 -8.06
N CYS A 472 13.00 21.44 -7.97
CA CYS A 472 12.20 22.01 -6.89
C CYS A 472 12.66 21.53 -5.52
N TYR A 473 12.98 20.23 -5.41
CA TYR A 473 13.52 19.64 -4.20
C TYR A 473 14.85 20.29 -3.80
N SER A 474 15.78 20.51 -4.73
CA SER A 474 17.10 21.06 -4.37
C SER A 474 16.99 22.48 -3.83
N ILE A 475 16.18 23.34 -4.45
CA ILE A 475 15.97 24.72 -4.00
C ILE A 475 15.30 24.77 -2.62
N ILE A 476 14.18 24.04 -2.45
CA ILE A 476 13.44 24.03 -1.18
C ILE A 476 14.27 23.40 -0.07
N ASN A 477 14.87 22.23 -0.34
CA ASN A 477 15.62 21.51 0.68
C ASN A 477 16.89 22.25 1.09
N SER A 478 17.59 22.92 0.18
CA SER A 478 18.76 23.74 0.52
C SER A 478 18.38 24.82 1.53
N PHE A 479 17.32 25.59 1.24
CA PHE A 479 16.84 26.64 2.14
C PHE A 479 16.40 26.08 3.51
N LEU A 480 15.58 25.04 3.53
CA LEU A 480 15.13 24.42 4.79
C LEU A 480 16.26 23.78 5.59
N LEU A 481 17.26 23.20 4.92
CA LEU A 481 18.40 22.58 5.57
C LEU A 481 19.28 23.64 6.24
N THR A 482 19.49 24.79 5.60
CA THR A 482 20.23 25.89 6.24
C THR A 482 19.49 26.39 7.49
N ILE A 483 18.17 26.58 7.42
CA ILE A 483 17.39 26.96 8.61
C ILE A 483 17.55 25.92 9.72
N LYS A 484 17.41 24.63 9.39
CA LYS A 484 17.60 23.51 10.33
C LYS A 484 18.97 23.56 11.01
N LEU A 485 20.03 23.82 10.25
CA LEU A 485 21.41 23.88 10.76
C LEU A 485 21.67 25.10 11.65
N LYS A 486 20.96 26.21 11.43
CA LYS A 486 21.10 27.43 12.24
C LYS A 486 20.23 27.43 13.50
N ILE A 487 19.29 26.50 13.63
CA ILE A 487 18.53 26.28 14.87
C ILE A 487 19.41 25.48 15.83
N VAL A 488 20.01 26.17 16.80
CA VAL A 488 21.03 25.63 17.72
C VAL A 488 20.37 24.77 18.81
N HIS A 489 19.14 25.10 19.19
CA HIS A 489 18.35 24.31 20.12
C HIS A 489 17.83 23.02 19.47
N LYS A 490 18.54 21.91 19.72
CA LYS A 490 18.33 20.58 19.09
C LYS A 490 16.87 20.09 19.00
N ASN A 491 16.01 20.45 19.96
CA ASN A 491 14.61 19.97 20.03
C ASN A 491 13.60 20.96 19.43
N MET A 492 14.05 22.01 18.74
CA MET A 492 13.15 22.96 18.05
C MET A 492 12.80 22.51 16.63
N TRP A 493 13.70 21.81 15.92
CA TRP A 493 13.41 21.28 14.57
C TRP A 493 12.66 19.93 14.63
N GLU A 494 11.53 19.93 15.34
CA GLU A 494 10.65 18.79 15.51
C GLU A 494 9.19 19.22 15.30
N ALA A 495 8.31 18.24 15.09
CA ALA A 495 6.88 18.51 14.96
C ALA A 495 6.32 19.19 16.22
N ARG A 496 5.52 20.24 16.02
CA ARG A 496 4.91 21.02 17.09
C ARG A 496 3.92 20.16 17.86
N SER A 497 4.11 20.07 19.17
CA SER A 497 3.21 19.38 20.09
C SER A 497 2.72 20.33 21.20
N LYS A 498 1.64 19.98 21.89
CA LYS A 498 1.00 20.86 22.91
C LYS A 498 1.96 21.32 24.02
N ASN A 499 2.92 20.46 24.39
CA ASN A 499 3.87 20.70 25.48
C ASN A 499 5.33 20.78 24.99
N GLY A 500 5.55 20.72 23.66
CA GLY A 500 6.88 20.68 23.07
C GLY A 500 7.36 22.04 22.57
N LYS A 501 8.68 22.16 22.39
CA LYS A 501 9.32 23.34 21.80
C LYS A 501 9.49 23.24 20.27
N GLY A 502 8.98 22.17 19.66
CA GLY A 502 9.04 21.96 18.22
C GLY A 502 8.34 23.07 17.44
N ILE A 503 9.01 23.65 16.46
CA ILE A 503 8.47 24.74 15.63
C ILE A 503 7.74 24.21 14.39
N LEU A 504 7.96 22.96 13.98
CA LEU A 504 7.49 22.49 12.69
C LEU A 504 6.00 22.15 12.72
N SER A 505 5.25 22.83 11.87
CA SER A 505 3.81 22.70 11.71
C SER A 505 3.47 23.05 10.27
N PRO A 506 2.24 22.78 9.80
CA PRO A 506 1.87 23.20 8.45
C PRO A 506 2.01 24.72 8.27
N THR A 507 1.77 25.51 9.32
CA THR A 507 1.96 26.97 9.33
C THR A 507 3.42 27.37 9.10
N THR A 508 4.35 26.80 9.84
CA THR A 508 5.77 27.20 9.77
C THR A 508 6.42 26.74 8.48
N ILE A 509 6.10 25.52 8.00
CA ILE A 509 6.57 25.06 6.69
C ILE A 509 6.03 25.97 5.57
N ASN A 510 4.74 26.32 5.61
CA ASN A 510 4.17 27.26 4.65
C ASN A 510 4.82 28.65 4.75
N GLY A 511 5.16 29.12 5.95
CA GLY A 511 5.89 30.37 6.14
C GLY A 511 7.27 30.35 5.49
N PHE A 512 8.04 29.27 5.66
CA PHE A 512 9.32 29.11 4.96
C PHE A 512 9.16 29.12 3.44
N LEU A 513 8.15 28.41 2.91
CA LEU A 513 7.88 28.39 1.47
C LEU A 513 7.40 29.75 0.94
N VAL A 514 6.68 30.53 1.74
CA VAL A 514 6.35 31.93 1.40
C VAL A 514 7.60 32.80 1.36
N CYS A 515 8.47 32.71 2.37
CA CYS A 515 9.74 33.44 2.35
C CYS A 515 10.56 33.10 1.09
N LEU A 516 10.63 31.81 0.73
CA LEU A 516 11.29 31.35 -0.50
C LEU A 516 10.65 31.97 -1.75
N ARG A 517 9.32 32.06 -1.80
CA ARG A 517 8.60 32.72 -2.90
C ARG A 517 8.95 34.21 -2.99
N GLU A 518 9.05 34.91 -1.86
CA GLU A 518 9.45 36.33 -1.84
C GLU A 518 10.90 36.51 -2.31
N LEU A 519 11.83 35.63 -1.93
CA LEU A 519 13.21 35.63 -2.42
C LEU A 519 13.28 35.52 -3.96
N ILE A 520 12.46 34.65 -4.56
CA ILE A 520 12.41 34.50 -6.02
C ILE A 520 11.70 35.70 -6.67
N SER A 521 10.65 36.23 -6.04
CA SER A 521 9.86 37.34 -6.60
C SER A 521 10.61 38.66 -6.60
N ASN A 522 11.60 38.82 -5.73
CA ASN A 522 12.46 40.00 -5.63
C ASN A 522 13.87 39.77 -6.21
N ASP A 523 14.02 38.81 -7.12
CA ASP A 523 15.27 38.49 -7.84
C ASP A 523 16.49 38.23 -6.94
N GLN A 524 16.29 37.82 -5.70
CA GLN A 524 17.36 37.37 -4.81
C GLN A 524 17.74 35.90 -5.07
N ILE A 525 16.79 35.11 -5.59
CA ILE A 525 17.05 33.81 -6.20
C ILE A 525 16.72 33.93 -7.69
N TYR A 526 17.72 33.81 -8.55
CA TYR A 526 17.57 34.02 -9.98
C TYR A 526 18.48 33.11 -10.80
N HIS A 527 18.15 32.93 -12.07
CA HIS A 527 19.00 32.22 -13.03
C HIS A 527 20.02 33.21 -13.61
N ASP A 528 21.31 32.98 -13.32
CA ASP A 528 22.41 33.78 -13.86
C ASP A 528 22.79 33.26 -15.24
N THR A 529 22.49 34.05 -16.27
CA THR A 529 22.77 33.69 -17.67
C THR A 529 24.26 33.58 -17.98
N SER A 530 25.14 34.21 -17.18
CA SER A 530 26.58 34.14 -17.40
C SER A 530 27.18 32.82 -16.90
N THR A 531 26.72 32.33 -15.75
CA THR A 531 27.21 31.07 -15.17
C THR A 531 26.31 29.87 -15.47
N GLN A 532 25.12 30.08 -16.05
CA GLN A 532 24.09 29.05 -16.29
C GLN A 532 23.62 28.34 -15.01
N ASP A 533 23.74 29.02 -13.87
CA ASP A 533 23.42 28.49 -12.55
C ASP A 533 22.34 29.32 -11.85
N ILE A 534 21.69 28.70 -10.85
CA ILE A 534 20.82 29.45 -9.94
C ILE A 534 21.67 30.09 -8.86
N LYS A 535 21.63 31.41 -8.78
CA LYS A 535 22.23 32.16 -7.67
C LYS A 535 21.24 32.23 -6.53
N THR A 536 21.74 32.05 -5.32
CA THR A 536 20.98 32.19 -4.08
C THR A 536 21.70 33.14 -3.14
N PRO A 537 20.99 33.80 -2.21
CA PRO A 537 21.62 34.54 -1.13
C PRO A 537 22.55 33.65 -0.30
N ASP A 538 23.51 34.27 0.40
CA ASP A 538 24.26 33.58 1.44
C ASP A 538 23.34 33.31 2.64
N TYR A 539 22.64 32.17 2.58
CA TYR A 539 21.73 31.74 3.65
C TYR A 539 22.46 31.57 4.98
N GLU A 540 23.74 31.19 4.97
CA GLU A 540 24.47 30.97 6.21
C GLU A 540 24.70 32.28 6.98
N GLN A 541 25.06 33.33 6.25
CA GLN A 541 25.25 34.66 6.82
C GLN A 541 23.90 35.31 7.17
N LYS A 542 22.94 35.29 6.24
CA LYS A 542 21.64 35.96 6.41
C LYS A 542 20.81 35.35 7.54
N LEU A 543 20.84 34.04 7.71
CA LEU A 543 20.03 33.32 8.71
C LEU A 543 20.77 33.04 10.03
N LYS A 544 21.91 33.69 10.29
CA LYS A 544 22.75 33.40 11.48
C LYS A 544 21.98 33.47 12.82
N ASP A 545 21.02 34.40 12.93
CA ASP A 545 20.24 34.65 14.16
C ASP A 545 18.79 34.16 14.04
N ILE A 546 18.49 33.23 13.13
CA ILE A 546 17.13 32.71 12.90
C ILE A 546 16.58 31.94 14.11
N ASP A 547 17.44 31.35 14.94
CA ASP A 547 17.04 30.63 16.16
C ASP A 547 16.32 31.53 17.19
N SER A 548 16.60 32.83 17.15
CA SER A 548 15.94 33.83 18.01
C SER A 548 14.56 34.27 17.48
N PHE A 549 14.15 33.80 16.31
CA PHE A 549 12.90 34.21 15.70
C PHE A 549 11.70 33.62 16.45
N SER A 550 10.68 34.44 16.68
CA SER A 550 9.48 34.04 17.43
C SER A 550 8.51 33.21 16.57
N PHE A 551 8.89 32.00 16.16
CA PHE A 551 8.06 31.13 15.32
C PHE A 551 6.70 30.79 15.95
N LEU A 552 6.68 30.62 17.27
CA LEU A 552 5.52 30.12 18.00
C LEU A 552 4.40 31.16 18.18
N SER A 553 4.66 32.44 17.89
CA SER A 553 3.65 33.51 17.95
C SER A 553 2.65 33.47 16.78
N TYR A 554 2.96 32.73 15.72
CA TYR A 554 2.09 32.60 14.54
C TYR A 554 1.13 31.41 14.68
N THR A 555 -0.13 31.64 14.34
CA THR A 555 -1.24 30.66 14.43
C THR A 555 -1.56 30.02 13.08
N SER A 556 -2.54 29.10 13.04
CA SER A 556 -2.86 28.20 11.92
C SER A 556 -3.01 28.88 10.55
N SER A 557 -3.42 30.16 10.51
CA SER A 557 -3.61 30.97 9.29
C SER A 557 -2.51 32.00 9.03
N GLY A 558 -1.61 32.24 9.99
CA GLY A 558 -0.59 33.30 9.93
C GLY A 558 0.66 32.94 9.10
N TRP A 559 0.61 31.90 8.27
CA TRP A 559 1.78 31.44 7.51
C TRP A 559 2.26 32.47 6.48
N GLY A 560 1.35 33.27 5.91
CA GLY A 560 1.72 34.32 4.95
C GLY A 560 2.49 35.46 5.62
N GLU A 561 2.01 35.90 6.78
CA GLU A 561 2.67 36.92 7.60
C GLU A 561 4.01 36.43 8.12
N LEU A 562 4.07 35.18 8.59
CA LEU A 562 5.31 34.54 9.02
C LEU A 562 6.38 34.58 7.92
N GLY A 563 6.03 34.15 6.70
CA GLY A 563 6.99 34.13 5.60
C GLY A 563 7.50 35.52 5.22
N LYS A 564 6.62 36.52 5.20
CA LYS A 564 6.99 37.93 4.97
C LYS A 564 7.86 38.48 6.09
N ALA A 565 7.54 38.17 7.35
CA ALA A 565 8.34 38.62 8.49
C ALA A 565 9.75 38.00 8.51
N ILE A 566 9.89 36.74 8.08
CA ILE A 566 11.21 36.13 7.89
C ILE A 566 11.97 36.85 6.77
N TYR A 567 11.31 37.08 5.63
CA TYR A 567 11.89 37.80 4.50
C TYR A 567 12.40 39.19 4.91
N SER A 568 11.54 40.04 5.48
CA SER A 568 11.89 41.40 5.87
C SER A 568 12.94 41.49 6.97
N LYS A 569 13.04 40.49 7.85
CA LYS A 569 14.04 40.53 8.94
C LYS A 569 15.43 40.10 8.51
N TYR A 570 15.52 39.15 7.58
CA TYR A 570 16.78 38.48 7.26
C TYR A 570 17.27 38.73 5.82
N PHE A 571 16.43 39.21 4.91
CA PHE A 571 16.74 39.30 3.48
C PHE A 571 16.50 40.67 2.85
N GLU A 572 15.62 41.49 3.41
CA GLU A 572 15.70 42.97 3.29
C GLU A 572 16.84 43.48 4.18
#